data_AF-A0A0B6XF30-F1
#
_entry.id   AF-A0A0B6XF30-F1
#
_cell.length_a   1.000
_cell.length_b   1.000
_cell.length_c   1.000
_cell.angle_alpha   90.00
_cell.angle_beta   90.00
_cell.angle_gamma   90.00
#
_symmetry.space_group_name_H-M   'P 1'
#
loop_
_entity.id
_entity.type
_entity.pdbx_description
1 polymer ?
#
loop_
_entity_poly.entity_id
_entity_poly.type
_entity_poly.pdbx_seq_one_letter_code
_entity_poly.pdbx_strand_id
1 'polypeptide(L)'
;MGCIKSMTTLIDTIQPPESYLETILTEAIGTKTEKEYVTFYLTNLITRLKAEPRLYRSFGAWWPSMKSLIIEQGEQAFSVLIDVDVATIYTMSRPALIVVAAHLYSNERFENGAIYSACHTLNVNDESDDTEPYQWFSNDEDMEMLIQFRGK
;
A
#
# COMPACT_ATOMS: atom_id res chain seq x y z
N MET A 1 0.28 -36.59 18.21
CA MET A 1 0.90 -35.27 18.00
C MET A 1 0.24 -34.66 16.79
N GLY A 2 -0.75 -33.78 16.98
CA GLY A 2 -1.33 -33.04 15.86
C GLY A 2 -0.32 -32.00 15.42
N CYS A 3 0.21 -32.13 14.21
CA CYS A 3 1.02 -31.09 13.59
C CYS A 3 0.08 -29.89 13.38
N ILE A 4 0.23 -28.84 14.18
CA ILE A 4 -0.45 -27.57 13.93
C ILE A 4 0.19 -27.07 12.64
N LYS A 5 -0.50 -27.20 11.50
CA LYS A 5 -0.12 -26.48 10.28
C LYS A 5 -0.07 -25.00 10.66
N SER A 6 1.09 -24.36 10.54
CA SER A 6 1.13 -22.91 10.63
C SER A 6 0.29 -22.35 9.49
N MET A 7 -0.64 -21.44 9.80
CA MET A 7 -1.49 -20.80 8.81
C MET A 7 -0.73 -19.60 8.26
N THR A 8 -0.62 -19.49 6.93
CA THR A 8 0.01 -18.34 6.27
C THR A 8 -0.67 -17.04 6.69
N THR A 9 0.17 -16.06 7.02
CA THR A 9 -0.23 -14.74 7.49
C THR A 9 0.23 -13.67 6.51
N LEU A 10 -0.18 -12.43 6.76
CA LEU A 10 0.29 -11.29 5.97
C LEU A 10 1.82 -11.13 6.01
N ILE A 11 2.51 -11.56 7.08
CA ILE A 11 3.99 -11.52 7.20
C ILE A 11 4.69 -12.37 6.14
N ASP A 12 4.03 -13.43 5.69
CA ASP A 12 4.58 -14.41 4.77
C ASP A 12 4.47 -13.95 3.30
N THR A 13 3.83 -12.81 3.06
CA THR A 13 3.61 -12.29 1.71
C THR A 13 4.87 -11.69 1.10
N ILE A 14 5.07 -11.92 -0.19
CA ILE A 14 6.23 -11.46 -0.94
C ILE A 14 6.12 -9.95 -1.20
N GLN A 15 7.15 -9.22 -0.81
CA GLN A 15 7.34 -7.81 -1.12
C GLN A 15 8.49 -7.64 -2.11
N PRO A 16 8.44 -6.63 -3.00
CA PRO A 16 9.55 -6.36 -3.91
C PRO A 16 10.82 -6.03 -3.12
N PRO A 17 11.98 -6.61 -3.44
CA PRO A 17 13.21 -6.35 -2.70
C PRO A 17 13.64 -4.89 -2.89
N GLU A 18 14.18 -4.28 -1.83
CA GLU A 18 14.60 -2.87 -1.88
C GLU A 18 15.60 -2.60 -3.01
N SER A 19 16.53 -3.53 -3.27
CA SER A 19 17.49 -3.40 -4.37
C SER A 19 16.83 -3.27 -5.75
N TYR A 20 15.67 -3.91 -5.97
CA TYR A 20 14.88 -3.74 -7.17
C TYR A 20 14.19 -2.36 -7.18
N LEU A 21 13.59 -1.98 -6.05
CA LEU A 21 12.95 -0.66 -5.90
C LEU A 21 13.93 0.50 -6.10
N GLU A 22 15.20 0.35 -5.69
CA GLU A 22 16.26 1.33 -5.94
C GLU A 22 16.44 1.63 -7.43
N THR A 23 16.39 0.59 -8.27
CA THR A 23 16.57 0.76 -9.72
C THR A 23 15.45 1.61 -10.32
N ILE A 24 14.23 1.38 -9.86
CA ILE A 24 13.03 2.11 -10.30
C ILE A 24 13.04 3.53 -9.74
N LEU A 25 13.41 3.68 -8.46
CA LEU A 25 13.51 4.99 -7.82
C LEU A 25 14.52 5.88 -8.55
N THR A 26 15.67 5.33 -8.93
CA THR A 26 16.72 6.05 -9.68
C THR A 26 16.18 6.65 -10.99
N GLU A 27 15.31 5.93 -11.68
CA GLU A 27 14.65 6.43 -12.90
C GLU A 27 13.53 7.44 -12.55
N ALA A 28 12.66 7.11 -11.59
CA ALA A 28 11.48 7.89 -11.25
C ALA A 28 11.80 9.26 -10.62
N ILE A 29 12.88 9.33 -9.83
CA ILE A 29 13.29 10.53 -9.10
C ILE A 29 13.83 11.62 -10.04
N GLY A 30 14.47 11.21 -11.14
CA GLY A 30 15.16 12.10 -12.07
C GLY A 30 16.19 12.98 -11.35
N THR A 31 16.01 14.30 -11.42
CA THR A 31 16.91 15.29 -10.80
C THR A 31 16.45 15.78 -9.43
N LYS A 32 15.36 15.24 -8.88
CA LYS A 32 14.81 15.67 -7.58
C LYS A 32 15.60 15.03 -6.44
N THR A 33 15.53 15.63 -5.25
CA THR A 33 15.85 14.91 -4.02
C THR A 33 14.74 13.91 -3.69
N GLU A 34 15.03 12.90 -2.87
CA GLU A 34 14.03 11.89 -2.49
C GLU A 34 12.85 12.52 -1.76
N LYS A 35 13.13 13.52 -0.91
CA LYS A 35 12.09 14.26 -0.21
C LYS A 35 11.17 14.99 -1.17
N GLU A 36 11.71 15.68 -2.17
CA GLU A 36 10.92 16.37 -3.19
C GLU A 36 10.08 15.40 -4.03
N TYR A 37 10.63 14.23 -4.38
CA TYR A 37 9.91 13.19 -5.08
C TYR A 37 8.73 12.65 -4.26
N VAL A 38 8.96 12.29 -3.00
CA VAL A 38 7.92 11.80 -2.10
C VAL A 38 6.85 12.87 -1.90
N THR A 39 7.23 14.11 -1.58
CA THR A 39 6.29 15.21 -1.40
C THR A 39 5.45 15.46 -2.67
N PHE A 40 6.08 15.45 -3.84
CA PHE A 40 5.37 15.60 -5.11
C PHE A 40 4.37 14.46 -5.33
N TYR A 41 4.78 13.21 -5.14
CA TYR A 41 3.91 12.04 -5.31
C TYR A 41 2.70 12.11 -4.38
N LEU A 42 2.93 12.31 -3.09
CA LEU A 42 1.88 12.35 -2.08
C LEU A 42 0.92 13.52 -2.31
N THR A 43 1.41 14.70 -2.72
CA THR A 43 0.53 15.84 -3.05
C THR A 43 -0.45 15.49 -4.17
N ASN A 44 0.03 14.83 -5.23
CA ASN A 44 -0.81 14.39 -6.34
C ASN A 44 -1.78 13.27 -5.91
N LEU A 45 -1.30 12.32 -5.11
CA LEU A 45 -2.14 11.24 -4.57
C LEU A 45 -3.27 11.80 -3.69
N ILE A 46 -2.96 12.70 -2.75
CA ILE A 46 -3.94 13.37 -1.88
C ILE A 46 -4.99 14.07 -2.73
N THR A 47 -4.57 14.80 -3.77
CA THR A 47 -5.50 15.48 -4.69
C THR A 47 -6.44 14.48 -5.36
N ARG A 48 -5.92 13.35 -5.83
CA ARG A 48 -6.72 12.28 -6.46
C ARG A 48 -7.65 11.59 -5.47
N LEU A 49 -7.21 11.29 -4.26
CA LEU A 49 -8.03 10.68 -3.20
C LEU A 49 -9.15 11.62 -2.75
N LYS A 50 -8.87 12.93 -2.67
CA LYS A 50 -9.90 13.95 -2.44
C LYS A 50 -10.91 14.06 -3.57
N ALA A 51 -10.60 13.63 -4.78
CA ALA A 51 -11.59 13.56 -5.87
C ALA A 51 -12.32 12.21 -5.86
N GLU A 52 -11.56 11.12 -5.73
CA GLU A 52 -12.01 9.73 -5.80
C GLU A 52 -11.42 8.92 -4.64
N PRO A 53 -12.09 8.88 -3.48
CA PRO A 53 -11.56 8.21 -2.30
C PRO A 53 -11.38 6.70 -2.50
N ARG A 54 -12.16 6.05 -3.39
CA ARG A 54 -12.06 4.60 -3.68
C ARG A 54 -10.68 4.18 -4.19
N LEU A 55 -9.87 5.12 -4.68
CA LEU A 55 -8.50 4.85 -5.14
C LEU A 55 -7.58 4.30 -4.03
N TYR A 56 -7.88 4.54 -2.76
CA TYR A 56 -7.07 4.02 -1.66
C TYR A 56 -6.97 2.48 -1.70
N ARG A 57 -8.06 1.81 -2.13
CA ARG A 57 -8.13 0.35 -2.25
C ARG A 57 -7.06 -0.20 -3.18
N SER A 58 -6.66 0.55 -4.21
CA SER A 58 -5.61 0.11 -5.14
C SER A 58 -4.26 -0.14 -4.47
N PHE A 59 -4.00 0.43 -3.30
CA PHE A 59 -2.75 0.25 -2.56
C PHE A 59 -2.75 -1.03 -1.71
N GLY A 60 -3.89 -1.67 -1.47
CA GLY A 60 -3.96 -2.93 -0.71
C GLY A 60 -3.29 -2.81 0.66
N ALA A 61 -2.40 -3.75 0.97
CA ALA A 61 -1.66 -3.78 2.24
C ALA A 61 -0.61 -2.65 2.37
N TRP A 62 -0.25 -1.96 1.29
CA TRP A 62 0.61 -0.76 1.36
C TRP A 62 -0.11 0.48 1.88
N TRP A 63 -1.43 0.47 1.93
CA TRP A 63 -2.22 1.65 2.28
C TRP A 63 -1.88 2.24 3.66
N PRO A 64 -1.74 1.47 4.76
CA PRO A 64 -1.41 2.02 6.07
C PRO A 64 -0.09 2.80 6.08
N SER A 65 0.97 2.28 5.44
CA SER A 65 2.26 2.98 5.33
C SER A 65 2.17 4.23 4.45
N MET A 66 1.42 4.17 3.35
CA MET A 66 1.14 5.35 2.53
C MET A 66 0.37 6.43 3.31
N LYS A 67 -0.61 6.02 4.12
CA LYS A 67 -1.41 6.90 4.96
C LYS A 67 -0.54 7.56 6.05
N SER A 68 0.40 6.83 6.65
CA SER A 68 1.38 7.40 7.57
C SER A 68 2.19 8.53 6.92
N LEU A 69 2.71 8.32 5.71
CA LEU A 69 3.46 9.35 4.98
C LEU A 69 2.58 10.57 4.62
N ILE A 70 1.30 10.35 4.30
CA ILE A 70 0.33 11.43 4.04
C ILE A 70 0.11 12.27 5.30
N ILE A 71 -0.03 11.63 6.47
CA ILE A 71 -0.20 12.32 7.76
C ILE A 71 1.06 13.09 8.15
N GLU A 72 2.25 12.52 7.92
CA GLU A 72 3.54 13.19 8.16
C GLU A 72 3.70 14.45 7.31
N GLN A 73 3.10 14.49 6.11
CA GLN A 73 3.04 15.67 5.26
C GLN A 73 1.98 16.70 5.73
N GLY A 74 1.21 16.39 6.78
CA GLY A 74 0.23 17.27 7.41
C GLY A 74 -1.19 17.12 6.90
N GLU A 75 -1.49 16.11 6.08
CA GLU A 75 -2.84 15.86 5.60
C GLU A 75 -3.62 14.97 6.56
N GLN A 76 -4.83 15.40 6.94
CA GLN A 76 -5.67 14.73 7.95
C GLN A 76 -7.09 14.41 7.44
N ALA A 77 -7.41 14.76 6.19
CA ALA A 77 -8.73 14.53 5.60
C ALA A 77 -9.14 13.05 5.50
N PHE A 78 -8.20 12.12 5.68
CA PHE A 78 -8.40 10.68 5.58
C PHE A 78 -8.35 9.98 6.94
N SER A 79 -8.54 10.72 8.03
CA SER A 79 -8.26 10.29 9.42
C SER A 79 -6.76 10.09 9.70
N VAL A 80 -6.43 10.11 10.98
CA VAL A 80 -5.08 9.89 11.51
C VAL A 80 -4.88 8.48 12.07
N LEU A 81 -5.91 7.63 12.02
CA LEU A 81 -5.83 6.25 12.48
C LEU A 81 -5.10 5.39 11.42
N ILE A 82 -4.07 4.67 11.88
CA ILE A 82 -3.24 3.78 11.09
C ILE A 82 -3.35 2.36 11.65
N ASP A 83 -3.51 1.38 10.77
CA ASP A 83 -3.26 -0.02 11.12
C ASP A 83 -1.75 -0.24 11.24
N VAL A 84 -1.24 -0.12 12.47
CA VAL A 84 0.20 -0.15 12.77
C VAL A 84 0.80 -1.54 12.52
N ASP A 85 0.03 -2.60 12.72
CA ASP A 85 0.52 -3.97 12.52
C ASP A 85 0.77 -4.21 11.03
N VAL A 86 -0.17 -3.82 10.17
CA VAL A 86 0.01 -3.89 8.71
C VAL A 86 1.11 -2.95 8.24
N ALA A 87 1.15 -1.71 8.75
CA ALA A 87 2.19 -0.75 8.39
C ALA A 87 3.59 -1.27 8.76
N THR A 88 3.73 -1.98 9.87
CA THR A 88 5.00 -2.60 10.29
C THR A 88 5.44 -3.72 9.34
N ILE A 89 4.49 -4.44 8.75
CA ILE A 89 4.78 -5.49 7.75
C ILE A 89 5.12 -4.86 6.40
N TYR A 90 4.33 -3.88 5.96
CA TYR A 90 4.42 -3.23 4.64
C TYR A 90 5.17 -1.90 4.74
N THR A 91 6.39 -1.93 5.27
CA THR A 91 7.29 -0.77 5.36
C THR A 91 8.64 -1.08 4.72
N MET A 92 9.40 -0.03 4.45
CA MET A 92 10.74 -0.10 3.87
C MET A 92 11.66 0.86 4.61
N SER A 93 12.97 0.70 4.41
CA SER A 93 14.03 1.48 5.05
C SER A 93 13.91 2.99 4.78
N ARG A 94 13.26 3.39 3.67
CA ARG A 94 13.12 4.79 3.25
C ARG A 94 11.72 5.08 2.70
N PRO A 95 11.15 6.28 2.97
CA PRO A 95 9.84 6.69 2.45
C PRO A 95 9.70 6.59 0.92
N ALA A 96 10.77 6.91 0.19
CA ALA A 96 10.77 6.83 -1.28
C ALA A 96 10.55 5.41 -1.78
N LEU A 97 11.09 4.39 -1.09
CA LEU A 97 10.91 2.99 -1.44
C LEU A 97 9.49 2.50 -1.14
N ILE A 98 8.89 2.95 -0.02
CA ILE A 98 7.47 2.69 0.28
C ILE A 98 6.60 3.24 -0.86
N VAL A 99 6.83 4.48 -1.27
CA VAL A 99 6.07 5.12 -2.37
C VAL A 99 6.22 4.34 -3.67
N VAL A 100 7.43 3.92 -4.04
CA VAL A 100 7.65 3.15 -5.28
C VAL A 100 6.97 1.78 -5.20
N ALA A 101 7.13 1.04 -4.10
CA ALA A 101 6.49 -0.27 -3.94
C ALA A 101 4.96 -0.17 -4.03
N ALA A 102 4.38 0.78 -3.29
CA ALA A 102 2.95 1.04 -3.28
C ALA A 102 2.44 1.50 -4.66
N HIS A 103 3.24 2.29 -5.39
CA HIS A 103 2.92 2.73 -6.75
C HIS A 103 2.89 1.55 -7.74
N LEU A 104 3.89 0.67 -7.71
CA LEU A 104 3.94 -0.52 -8.58
C LEU A 104 2.73 -1.42 -8.33
N TYR A 105 2.41 -1.66 -7.05
CA TYR A 105 1.24 -2.45 -6.68
C TYR A 105 -0.06 -1.81 -7.20
N SER A 106 -0.25 -0.50 -6.96
CA SER A 106 -1.42 0.24 -7.45
C SER A 106 -1.50 0.24 -8.98
N ASN A 107 -0.38 0.32 -9.68
CA ASN A 107 -0.33 0.28 -11.14
C ASN A 107 -0.71 -1.10 -11.69
N GLU A 108 -0.21 -2.19 -11.09
CA GLU A 108 -0.65 -3.56 -11.42
C GLU A 108 -2.18 -3.69 -11.26
N ARG A 109 -2.74 -3.14 -10.16
CA ARG A 109 -4.18 -3.10 -9.91
C ARG A 109 -4.95 -2.27 -10.92
N PHE A 110 -4.33 -1.23 -11.48
CA PHE A 110 -4.92 -0.47 -12.58
C PHE A 110 -4.92 -1.29 -13.87
N GLU A 111 -3.80 -1.90 -14.22
CA GLU A 111 -3.62 -2.69 -15.44
C GLU A 111 -4.55 -3.91 -15.51
N ASN A 112 -4.84 -4.55 -14.37
CA ASN A 112 -5.76 -5.68 -14.29
C ASN A 112 -7.23 -5.29 -14.03
N GLY A 113 -7.56 -3.99 -14.05
CA GLY A 113 -8.93 -3.49 -13.88
C GLY A 113 -9.47 -3.59 -12.44
N ALA A 114 -8.62 -3.88 -11.45
CA ALA A 114 -9.01 -4.06 -10.05
C ALA A 114 -8.75 -2.81 -9.18
N ILE A 115 -8.60 -1.62 -9.79
CA ILE A 115 -8.26 -0.37 -9.10
C ILE A 115 -9.21 0.03 -7.96
N TYR A 116 -10.49 -0.36 -8.03
CA TYR A 116 -11.49 -0.08 -6.99
C TYR A 116 -11.86 -1.30 -6.14
N SER A 117 -11.26 -2.47 -6.42
CA SER A 117 -11.51 -3.69 -5.67
C SER A 117 -10.75 -3.66 -4.36
N ALA A 118 -11.46 -3.88 -3.26
CA ALA A 118 -10.90 -4.03 -1.91
C ALA A 118 -10.34 -5.45 -1.67
N CYS A 119 -10.58 -6.41 -2.57
CA CYS A 119 -10.06 -7.77 -2.44
C CYS A 119 -8.72 -7.92 -3.16
N HIS A 120 -7.72 -8.40 -2.45
CA HIS A 120 -6.35 -8.57 -2.89
C HIS A 120 -5.93 -10.02 -2.76
N THR A 121 -5.17 -10.48 -3.74
CA THR A 121 -4.52 -11.78 -3.72
C THR A 121 -3.02 -11.52 -3.72
N LEU A 122 -2.37 -11.91 -2.63
CA LEU A 122 -0.96 -11.62 -2.36
C LEU A 122 -0.17 -12.92 -2.45
N ASN A 123 0.91 -12.90 -3.23
CA ASN A 123 1.80 -14.05 -3.33
C ASN A 123 2.52 -14.27 -2.00
N VAL A 124 2.75 -15.54 -1.67
CA VAL A 124 3.34 -15.98 -0.41
C VAL A 124 4.71 -16.58 -0.72
N ASN A 125 5.66 -16.47 0.20
CA ASN A 125 6.98 -17.08 0.04
C ASN A 125 6.86 -18.60 -0.12
N ASP A 126 7.62 -19.18 -1.04
CA ASP A 126 7.69 -20.64 -1.25
C ASP A 126 8.20 -21.40 0.00
N GLU A 127 8.88 -20.70 0.92
CA GLU A 127 9.34 -21.23 2.21
C GLU A 127 8.24 -21.29 3.29
N SER A 128 7.05 -20.75 3.02
CA SER A 128 5.91 -20.80 3.94
C SER A 128 5.26 -22.18 3.97
N ASP A 129 4.70 -22.55 5.13
CA ASP A 129 4.03 -23.85 5.33
C ASP A 129 2.79 -24.04 4.43
N ASP A 130 2.16 -22.93 4.01
CA ASP A 130 1.08 -22.88 3.02
C ASP A 130 1.42 -21.85 1.93
N THR A 131 1.45 -22.31 0.68
CA THR A 131 1.87 -21.55 -0.50
C THR A 131 0.68 -21.01 -1.30
N GLU A 132 -0.55 -21.28 -0.86
CA GLU A 132 -1.74 -20.70 -1.47
C GLU A 132 -1.72 -19.16 -1.32
N PRO A 133 -2.08 -18.41 -2.38
CA PRO A 133 -2.09 -16.96 -2.33
C PRO A 133 -2.97 -16.41 -1.20
N TYR A 134 -2.37 -15.54 -0.37
CA TYR A 134 -3.04 -14.96 0.78
C TYR A 134 -4.09 -13.93 0.34
N GLN A 135 -5.31 -14.09 0.83
CA GLN A 135 -6.41 -13.16 0.54
C GLN A 135 -6.40 -12.02 1.56
N TRP A 136 -6.23 -10.80 1.07
CA TRP A 136 -6.24 -9.59 1.89
C TRP A 136 -7.42 -8.69 1.50
N PHE A 137 -8.06 -8.09 2.50
CA PHE A 137 -9.17 -7.15 2.30
C PHE A 137 -8.76 -5.76 2.78
N SER A 138 -8.65 -4.80 1.87
CA SER A 138 -8.34 -3.41 2.20
C SER A 138 -9.59 -2.74 2.77
N ASN A 139 -9.60 -2.54 4.09
CA ASN A 139 -10.71 -1.92 4.82
C ASN A 139 -10.18 -0.85 5.78
N ASP A 140 -10.04 0.37 5.27
CA ASP A 140 -9.87 1.54 6.12
C ASP A 140 -11.25 2.13 6.39
N GLU A 141 -11.76 1.94 7.61
CA GLU A 141 -13.13 2.31 7.98
C GLU A 141 -13.42 3.80 7.73
N ASP A 142 -12.44 4.68 7.97
CA ASP A 142 -12.59 6.11 7.76
C ASP A 142 -12.69 6.45 6.26
N MET A 143 -11.90 5.78 5.44
CA MET A 143 -11.99 5.91 3.99
C MET A 143 -13.31 5.34 3.45
N GLU A 144 -13.77 4.21 3.98
CA GLU A 144 -15.05 3.61 3.59
C GLU A 144 -16.25 4.49 3.98
N MET A 145 -16.22 5.09 5.17
CA MET A 145 -17.19 6.11 5.55
C MET A 145 -17.15 7.31 4.59
N LEU A 146 -15.95 7.83 4.28
CA LEU A 146 -15.78 8.95 3.34
C LEU A 146 -16.36 8.63 1.95
N ILE A 147 -16.17 7.40 1.46
CA ILE A 147 -16.75 6.91 0.20
C ILE A 147 -18.29 6.94 0.28
N GLN A 148 -18.87 6.40 1.36
CA GLN A 148 -20.33 6.35 1.54
C GLN A 148 -20.96 7.73 1.65
N PHE A 149 -20.31 8.67 2.36
CA PHE A 149 -20.81 10.04 2.49
C PHE A 149 -20.86 10.79 1.15
N ARG A 150 -19.96 10.44 0.21
CA ARG A 150 -19.89 11.05 -1.13
C ARG A 150 -20.76 10.37 -2.17
N GLY A 151 -21.18 9.13 -1.92
CA GLY A 151 -22.08 8.36 -2.78
C GLY A 151 -23.56 8.71 -2.61
N LYS A 152 -23.90 9.82 -1.93
CA LYS A 152 -25.26 10.39 -1.84
C LYS A 152 -25.35 11.71 -2.58
#